data_AF-A0A269PMX1-F1
#
_entry.id   AF-A0A269PMX1-F1
#
_cell.length_a   1.000
_cell.length_b   1.000
_cell.length_c   1.000
_cell.angle_alpha   90.00
_cell.angle_beta   90.00
_cell.angle_gamma   90.00
#
_symmetry.space_group_name_H-M   'P 1'
#
loop_
_entity.id
_entity.type
_entity.pdbx_description
1 polymer ?
#
loop_
_entity_poly.entity_id
_entity_poly.type
_entity_poly.pdbx_seq_one_letter_code
_entity_poly.pdbx_strand_id
1 'polypeptide(L)'
;MTNEKDTSQSQSGFIGHLVELRNRLVHAILSILVIFIALVYFANDIYSFVAEPLISNLPQGTSMIATDVTSPFFAPFKLTLFVSLFLAFPFILHQIWGFIAPGLYKNEKR
;
A
#
# COMPACT_ATOMS: atom_id res chain seq x y z
N MET A 1 -24.48 12.50 39.35
CA MET A 1 -24.69 11.28 38.52
C MET A 1 -24.59 11.54 37.00
N THR A 2 -24.05 12.68 36.54
CA THR A 2 -24.02 13.05 35.11
C THR A 2 -22.71 12.74 34.39
N ASN A 3 -21.65 12.28 35.09
CA ASN A 3 -20.31 12.17 34.49
C ASN A 3 -19.97 10.79 33.88
N GLU A 4 -20.74 9.72 34.18
CA GLU A 4 -20.43 8.36 33.67
C GLU A 4 -21.02 8.04 32.29
N LYS A 5 -22.10 8.73 31.88
CA LYS A 5 -22.75 8.50 30.58
C LYS A 5 -21.98 9.13 29.41
N ASP A 6 -21.30 10.26 29.62
CA ASP A 6 -20.51 10.93 28.58
C ASP A 6 -19.17 10.22 28.30
N THR A 7 -18.54 9.62 29.32
CA THR A 7 -17.30 8.84 29.13
C THR A 7 -17.55 7.55 28.35
N SER A 8 -18.70 6.89 28.57
CA SER A 8 -19.05 5.63 27.90
C SER A 8 -19.49 5.81 26.44
N GLN A 9 -20.19 6.91 26.10
CA GLN A 9 -20.54 7.24 24.71
C GLN A 9 -19.32 7.66 23.88
N SER A 10 -18.40 8.46 24.44
CA SER A 10 -17.18 8.90 23.74
C SER A 10 -16.17 7.74 23.53
N GLN A 11 -16.01 6.85 24.51
CA GLN A 11 -15.20 5.63 24.36
C GLN A 11 -15.74 4.71 23.25
N SER A 12 -17.06 4.56 23.15
CA SER A 12 -17.69 3.76 22.09
C SER A 12 -17.42 4.34 20.69
N GLY A 13 -17.40 5.67 20.56
CA GLY A 13 -17.07 6.35 19.30
C GLY A 13 -15.61 6.24 18.89
N PHE A 14 -14.66 6.40 19.82
CA PHE A 14 -13.22 6.28 19.54
C PHE A 14 -12.82 4.86 19.19
N ILE A 15 -13.31 3.87 19.94
CA ILE A 15 -13.07 2.45 19.65
C ILE A 15 -13.66 2.07 18.30
N GLY A 16 -14.86 2.54 17.96
CA GLY A 16 -15.48 2.31 16.65
C GLY A 16 -14.62 2.83 15.48
N HIS A 17 -14.07 4.05 15.61
CA HIS A 17 -13.20 4.64 14.59
C HIS A 17 -11.88 3.86 14.41
N LEU A 18 -11.27 3.37 15.51
CA LEU A 18 -10.09 2.51 15.42
C LEU A 18 -10.38 1.16 14.76
N VAL A 19 -11.55 0.57 15.04
CA VAL A 19 -11.99 -0.69 14.41
C VAL A 19 -12.22 -0.49 12.91
N GLU A 20 -12.78 0.65 12.52
CA GLU A 20 -12.94 1.03 11.11
C GLU A 20 -11.59 1.16 10.40
N LEU A 21 -10.63 1.89 11.01
CA LEU A 21 -9.27 2.02 10.47
C LEU A 21 -8.62 0.65 10.24
N ARG A 22 -8.66 -0.23 11.24
CA ARG A 22 -8.13 -1.59 11.15
C ARG A 22 -8.76 -2.34 9.99
N ASN A 23 -10.08 -2.30 9.87
CA ASN A 23 -10.79 -3.04 8.83
C ASN A 23 -10.37 -2.54 7.44
N ARG A 24 -10.34 -1.22 7.23
CA ARG A 24 -9.92 -0.59 5.97
C ARG A 24 -8.46 -0.90 5.63
N LEU A 25 -7.57 -0.89 6.62
CA LEU A 25 -6.15 -1.24 6.46
C LEU A 25 -5.99 -2.69 6.00
N VAL A 26 -6.71 -3.63 6.61
CA VAL A 26 -6.67 -5.05 6.21
C VAL A 26 -7.14 -5.22 4.76
N HIS A 27 -8.23 -4.55 4.36
CA HIS A 27 -8.73 -4.62 2.99
C HIS A 27 -7.76 -3.99 1.98
N ALA A 28 -7.11 -2.88 2.34
CA ALA A 28 -6.08 -2.25 1.52
C ALA A 28 -4.89 -3.19 1.32
N ILE A 29 -4.36 -3.78 2.39
CA ILE A 29 -3.27 -4.77 2.31
C ILE A 29 -3.68 -5.98 1.46
N LEU A 30 -4.90 -6.49 1.65
CA LEU A 30 -5.41 -7.63 0.91
C LEU A 30 -5.55 -7.33 -0.59
N SER A 31 -5.97 -6.13 -0.97
CA SER A 31 -6.00 -5.71 -2.37
C SER A 31 -4.61 -5.70 -3.02
N ILE A 32 -3.59 -5.19 -2.32
CA ILE A 32 -2.20 -5.22 -2.80
C ILE A 32 -1.73 -6.67 -2.96
N LEU A 33 -1.99 -7.53 -1.96
CA LEU A 33 -1.58 -8.93 -1.99
C LEU A 33 -2.24 -9.70 -3.13
N VAL A 34 -3.53 -9.48 -3.39
CA VAL A 34 -4.24 -10.13 -4.51
C VAL A 34 -3.61 -9.76 -5.85
N ILE A 35 -3.35 -8.47 -6.07
CA ILE A 35 -2.71 -7.99 -7.31
C ILE A 35 -1.28 -8.50 -7.40
N PHE A 36 -0.53 -8.49 -6.30
CA PHE A 36 0.83 -8.99 -6.23
C PHE A 36 0.90 -10.47 -6.59
N ILE A 37 0.04 -11.32 -6.02
CA ILE A 37 -0.02 -12.76 -6.32
C ILE A 37 -0.33 -12.99 -7.81
N ALA A 38 -1.18 -12.16 -8.42
CA ALA A 38 -1.47 -12.24 -9.86
C ALA A 38 -0.25 -11.85 -10.73
N LEU A 39 0.58 -10.91 -10.28
CA LEU A 39 1.71 -10.37 -11.05
C LEU A 39 3.05 -11.05 -10.76
N VAL A 40 3.21 -11.72 -9.61
CA VAL A 40 4.50 -12.27 -9.16
C VAL A 40 5.08 -13.30 -10.13
N TYR A 41 4.22 -14.05 -10.84
CA TYR A 41 4.66 -14.96 -11.90
C TYR A 41 5.40 -14.24 -13.04
N PHE A 42 5.02 -13.00 -13.32
CA PHE A 42 5.60 -12.14 -14.36
C PHE A 42 6.69 -11.19 -13.81
N ALA A 43 7.16 -11.41 -12.58
CA ALA A 43 8.07 -10.47 -11.92
C ALA A 43 9.37 -10.22 -12.71
N ASN A 44 9.93 -11.27 -13.32
CA ASN A 44 11.14 -11.17 -14.14
C ASN A 44 10.89 -10.36 -15.42
N ASP A 45 9.74 -10.53 -16.05
CA ASP A 45 9.39 -9.80 -17.28
C ASP A 45 9.21 -8.30 -16.99
N ILE A 46 8.50 -7.98 -15.90
CA ILE A 46 8.33 -6.61 -15.41
C ILE A 46 9.70 -5.98 -15.10
N TYR A 47 10.59 -6.74 -14.46
CA TYR A 47 11.94 -6.26 -14.14
C TYR A 47 12.77 -5.99 -15.38
N SER A 48 12.81 -6.92 -16.33
CA SER A 48 13.56 -6.77 -17.59
C SER A 48 13.05 -5.55 -18.38
N PHE A 49 11.74 -5.36 -18.47
CA PHE A 49 11.14 -4.21 -19.16
C PHE A 49 11.56 -2.87 -18.53
N VAL A 50 11.61 -2.78 -17.20
CA VAL A 50 12.01 -1.55 -16.50
C VAL A 50 13.53 -1.36 -16.51
N ALA A 51 14.31 -2.44 -16.48
CA ALA A 51 15.78 -2.41 -16.45
C ALA A 51 16.42 -2.17 -17.82
N GLU A 52 15.76 -2.55 -18.92
CA GLU A 52 16.23 -2.37 -20.30
C GLU A 52 16.65 -0.93 -20.66
N PRO A 53 15.86 0.13 -20.37
CA PRO A 53 16.28 1.50 -20.64
C PRO A 53 17.45 1.95 -19.76
N LEU A 54 17.61 1.36 -18.57
CA LEU A 54 18.74 1.68 -17.69
C LEU A 54 20.02 1.07 -18.26
N ILE A 55 19.98 -0.21 -18.65
CA ILE A 55 21.13 -0.95 -19.19
C ILE A 55 21.60 -0.36 -20.54
N SER A 56 20.66 0.06 -21.39
CA SER A 56 20.99 0.65 -22.70
C SER A 56 21.68 2.02 -22.62
N ASN A 57 21.56 2.73 -21.48
CA ASN A 57 22.23 4.00 -21.24
C ASN A 57 23.52 3.87 -20.41
N LEU A 58 23.99 2.64 -20.13
CA LEU A 58 25.28 2.43 -19.47
C LEU A 58 26.44 2.60 -20.47
N PRO A 59 27.53 3.30 -20.09
CA PRO A 59 28.72 3.42 -20.92
C PRO A 59 29.37 2.05 -21.17
N GLN A 60 29.78 1.81 -22.41
CA GLN A 60 30.40 0.55 -22.86
C GLN A 60 31.64 0.25 -22.01
N GLY A 61 31.64 -0.91 -21.34
CA GLY A 61 32.75 -1.38 -20.51
C GLY A 61 32.46 -1.52 -19.02
N THR A 62 31.27 -1.12 -18.55
CA THR A 62 30.87 -1.37 -17.14
C THR A 62 30.16 -2.71 -17.03
N SER A 63 30.87 -3.71 -16.50
CA SER A 63 30.23 -4.94 -16.04
C SER A 63 29.26 -4.60 -14.91
N MET A 64 28.05 -5.16 -14.94
CA MET A 64 27.11 -5.09 -13.83
C MET A 64 27.72 -5.86 -12.65
N ILE A 65 28.54 -5.19 -11.83
CA ILE A 65 29.04 -5.76 -10.59
C ILE A 65 27.87 -5.74 -9.62
N ALA A 66 27.30 -6.91 -9.37
CA ALA A 66 26.30 -7.11 -8.33
C ALA A 66 26.89 -6.65 -7.00
N THR A 67 26.41 -5.52 -6.48
CA THR A 67 26.71 -5.06 -5.11
C THR A 67 26.13 -5.98 -4.05
N ASP A 68 25.28 -6.95 -4.43
CA ASP A 68 24.72 -7.97 -3.55
C ASP A 68 24.30 -9.24 -4.32
N VAL A 69 24.69 -10.42 -3.83
CA VAL A 69 24.37 -11.74 -4.45
C VAL A 69 22.88 -12.08 -4.44
N THR A 70 22.12 -11.42 -3.58
CA THR A 70 20.67 -11.62 -3.43
C THR A 70 19.84 -10.69 -4.31
N SER A 71 20.46 -9.66 -4.88
CA SER A 71 19.78 -8.61 -5.66
C SER A 71 19.02 -9.15 -6.89
N PRO A 72 19.55 -10.10 -7.69
CA PRO A 72 18.82 -10.65 -8.84
C PRO A 72 17.55 -11.40 -8.44
N PHE A 73 17.54 -11.97 -7.23
CA PHE A 73 16.39 -12.71 -6.73
C PHE A 73 15.33 -11.77 -6.13
N PHE A 74 15.71 -10.79 -5.31
CA PHE A 74 14.73 -9.94 -4.63
C PHE A 74 14.29 -8.71 -5.42
N ALA A 75 15.10 -8.21 -6.36
CA ALA A 75 14.78 -6.99 -7.11
C ALA A 75 13.48 -7.13 -7.94
N PRO A 76 13.25 -8.23 -8.69
CA PRO A 76 11.99 -8.42 -9.41
C PRO A 76 10.76 -8.45 -8.49
N PHE A 77 10.86 -9.12 -7.33
CA PHE A 77 9.77 -9.18 -6.35
C PHE A 77 9.48 -7.81 -5.73
N LYS A 78 10.52 -7.05 -5.34
CA LYS A 78 10.35 -5.69 -4.81
C LYS A 78 9.68 -4.77 -5.83
N LEU A 79 10.14 -4.80 -7.08
CA LEU A 79 9.55 -4.01 -8.15
C LEU A 79 8.08 -4.39 -8.38
N THR A 80 7.78 -5.69 -8.44
CA THR A 80 6.42 -6.18 -8.63
C THR A 80 5.51 -5.78 -7.46
N LEU A 81 6.02 -5.76 -6.23
CA LEU A 81 5.29 -5.24 -5.08
C LEU A 81 4.96 -3.76 -5.25
N PHE A 82 5.90 -2.92 -5.70
CA PHE A 82 5.61 -1.52 -6.00
C PHE A 82 4.58 -1.36 -7.11
N VAL A 83 4.70 -2.12 -8.21
CA VAL A 83 3.71 -2.09 -9.30
C VAL A 83 2.33 -2.48 -8.79
N SER A 84 2.24 -3.53 -7.96
CA SER A 84 0.96 -3.95 -7.35
C SER A 84 0.37 -2.87 -6.44
N LEU A 85 1.20 -2.12 -5.70
CA LEU A 85 0.77 -0.99 -4.88
C LEU A 85 0.20 0.14 -5.74
N PHE A 86 0.86 0.48 -6.85
CA PHE A 86 0.37 1.48 -7.79
C PHE A 86 -0.97 1.09 -8.42
N LEU A 87 -1.14 -0.18 -8.77
CA LEU A 87 -2.42 -0.69 -9.30
C LEU A 87 -3.51 -0.75 -8.23
N ALA A 88 -3.16 -1.04 -6.98
CA ALA A 88 -4.08 -1.02 -5.84
C ALA A 88 -4.45 0.42 -5.41
N PHE A 89 -3.70 1.43 -5.86
CA PHE A 89 -3.81 2.81 -5.40
C PHE A 89 -5.23 3.40 -5.46
N PRO A 90 -6.04 3.21 -6.53
CA PRO A 90 -7.41 3.71 -6.57
C PRO A 90 -8.29 3.14 -5.44
N PHE A 91 -8.12 1.84 -5.13
CA PHE A 91 -8.84 1.19 -4.04
C PHE A 91 -8.36 1.65 -2.68
N ILE A 92 -7.05 1.79 -2.49
CA ILE A 92 -6.45 2.32 -1.25
C ILE A 92 -6.96 3.74 -0.99
N LEU A 93 -6.97 4.60 -2.01
CA LEU A 93 -7.51 5.97 -1.90
C LEU A 93 -8.97 5.97 -1.50
N HIS A 94 -9.79 5.11 -2.10
CA HIS A 94 -11.20 4.99 -1.73
C HIS A 94 -11.37 4.56 -0.27
N GLN A 95 -10.55 3.63 0.23
CA GLN A 95 -10.56 3.22 1.63
C GLN A 95 -10.13 4.34 2.57
N ILE A 96 -9.08 5.08 2.22
CA ILE A 96 -8.58 6.23 3.00
C ILE A 96 -9.63 7.34 3.04
N TRP A 97 -10.24 7.68 1.90
CA TRP A 97 -11.28 8.71 1.84
C TRP A 97 -12.49 8.35 2.70
N GLY A 98 -12.93 7.09 2.65
CA GLY A 98 -14.02 6.60 3.49
C GLY A 98 -13.74 6.72 5.00
N PHE A 99 -12.48 6.71 5.42
CA PHE A 99 -12.07 6.94 6.81
C PHE A 99 -11.94 8.43 7.16
N ILE A 100 -11.41 9.26 6.26
CA ILE A 100 -11.19 10.69 6.51
C ILE A 100 -12.51 11.48 6.47
N ALA A 101 -13.41 11.17 5.53
CA ALA A 101 -14.69 11.84 5.37
C ALA A 101 -15.49 11.97 6.70
N PRO A 102 -15.76 10.89 7.46
CA PRO A 102 -16.50 11.00 8.71
C PRO A 102 -15.78 11.84 9.78
N GLY A 103 -14.46 11.97 9.74
CA GLY A 103 -13.68 12.82 10.65
C GLY A 103 -13.78 14.32 10.32
N LEU A 104 -13.87 14.67 9.04
CA LEU A 104 -13.94 16.06 8.57
C LEU A 104 -15.37 16.61 8.59
N TYR A 105 -16.36 15.82 8.17
CA TYR A 105 -17.77 16.24 8.10
C TYR A 105 -18.49 16.24 9.46
N LYS A 106 -17.86 15.73 10.53
CA LYS A 106 -18.38 15.86 11.90
C LYS A 106 -18.49 17.32 12.37
N ASN A 107 -17.75 18.25 11.76
CA ASN A 107 -17.77 19.66 12.11
C ASN A 107 -18.87 20.48 11.40
N GLU A 108 -19.72 19.87 10.56
CA GLU A 108 -20.77 20.59 9.81
C GLU A 108 -22.21 20.23 10.20
N LYS A 109 -22.43 19.37 11.19
CA LYS A 109 -23.79 19.12 11.70
C LYS A 109 -23.93 19.45 13.18
N ARG A 110 -24.14 20.75 13.39
CA ARG A 110 -24.69 21.47 14.56
C ARG A 110 -23.78 21.67 15.78
#